data_AF-A0A2J8N8F0-F1
#
_entry.id   AF-A0A2J8N8F0-F1
#
_cell.length_a   1.000
_cell.length_b   1.000
_cell.length_c   1.000
_cell.angle_alpha   90.00
_cell.angle_beta   90.00
_cell.angle_gamma   90.00
#
_symmetry.space_group_name_H-M   'P 1'
#
loop_
_entity.id
_entity.type
_entity.pdbx_description
1 polymer ?
#
loop_
_entity_poly.entity_id
_entity_poly.type
_entity_poly.pdbx_seq_one_letter_code
_entity_poly.pdbx_strand_id
1 'polypeptide(L)'
;PTLPCNVLKFKSTTIMLDCGLDMTSTLNFLPLPLVQSPRLSNLPGWSLKDGNAFLDKELKECSGHVFVDSVPEFCLPETELIDLSTVDVILISNYHCMMALPYITEHTGFTGTVYATEPTVQIGRLLPSPLKDAVEVSTWRRCYTMQEVNSALSKIQLVGYSQKIELFGAVQVTPLSSGYALGSSNWIIQSHYEKVSYVSGSSLLTTHPQPMDQASLKNSDV
;
A
#
# COMPACT_ATOMS: atom_id res chain seq x y z
N PRO A 1 -2.57 7.90 -9.69
CA PRO A 1 -2.67 9.00 -8.70
C PRO A 1 -2.71 8.42 -7.29
N THR A 2 -1.58 8.46 -6.59
CA THR A 2 -1.37 7.74 -5.32
C THR A 2 -2.37 8.09 -4.22
N LEU A 3 -2.68 7.09 -3.37
CA LEU A 3 -3.43 7.33 -2.15
C LEU A 3 -2.70 8.42 -1.33
N PRO A 4 -3.43 9.43 -0.82
CA PRO A 4 -2.81 10.48 -0.02
C PRO A 4 -2.16 9.84 1.20
N CYS A 5 -0.84 10.02 1.33
CA CYS A 5 -0.12 9.59 2.52
C CYS A 5 -0.30 10.67 3.59
N ASN A 6 -0.83 10.28 4.75
CA ASN A 6 -1.05 11.23 5.84
C ASN A 6 0.24 11.36 6.65
N VAL A 7 0.71 12.59 6.86
CA VAL A 7 1.91 12.86 7.66
C VAL A 7 1.51 13.65 8.90
N LEU A 8 1.80 13.08 10.06
CA LEU A 8 1.64 13.71 11.35
C LEU A 8 3.02 14.18 11.83
N LYS A 9 3.16 15.49 12.04
CA LYS A 9 4.35 16.06 12.68
C LYS A 9 4.04 16.37 14.13
N PHE A 10 4.76 15.73 15.04
CA PHE A 10 4.69 16.00 16.47
C PHE A 10 6.06 16.37 17.01
N LYS A 11 6.22 17.63 17.45
CA LYS A 11 7.53 18.19 17.83
C LYS A 11 8.58 17.98 16.72
N SER A 12 9.62 17.20 17.01
CA SER A 12 10.71 16.85 16.09
C SER A 12 10.54 15.46 15.47
N THR A 13 9.38 14.81 15.65
CA THR A 13 9.09 13.48 15.10
C THR A 13 8.07 13.60 13.97
N THR A 14 8.44 13.10 12.80
CA THR A 14 7.58 13.01 11.61
C THR A 14 7.13 11.58 11.43
N ILE A 15 5.83 11.33 11.58
CA ILE A 15 5.19 10.03 11.45
C ILE A 15 4.37 10.03 10.16
N MET A 16 4.67 9.12 9.25
CA MET A 16 3.86 8.85 8.07
C MET A 16 2.92 7.67 8.36
N LEU A 17 1.65 7.85 8.04
CA LEU A 17 0.59 6.87 8.22
C LEU A 17 0.25 6.29 6.86
N ASP A 18 0.54 5.00 6.71
CA ASP A 18 0.40 4.24 5.48
C ASP A 18 1.22 4.78 4.30
N CYS A 19 1.52 3.88 3.36
CA CYS A 19 2.18 4.19 2.10
C CYS A 19 1.59 3.28 0.99
N GLY A 20 0.29 3.42 0.77
CA GLY A 20 -0.44 2.68 -0.27
C GLY A 20 -0.15 3.21 -1.68
N LEU A 21 -0.34 2.35 -2.67
CA LEU A 21 -0.42 2.75 -4.08
C LEU A 21 -1.88 2.70 -4.52
N ASP A 22 -2.26 3.61 -5.41
CA ASP A 22 -3.58 3.56 -6.02
C ASP A 22 -3.64 2.39 -7.02
N MET A 23 -4.51 1.44 -6.70
CA MET A 23 -4.73 0.22 -7.47
C MET A 23 -5.91 0.32 -8.44
N THR A 24 -6.65 1.43 -8.48
CA THR A 24 -7.83 1.54 -9.35
C THR A 24 -7.48 1.34 -10.82
N SER A 25 -6.28 1.78 -11.24
CA SER A 25 -5.79 1.60 -12.61
C SER A 25 -5.61 0.12 -12.99
N THR A 26 -5.37 -0.77 -12.02
CA THR A 26 -5.25 -2.21 -12.27
C THR A 26 -6.57 -2.86 -12.69
N LEU A 27 -7.71 -2.25 -12.39
CA LEU A 27 -9.03 -2.73 -12.84
C LEU A 27 -9.21 -2.60 -14.37
N ASN A 28 -8.36 -1.81 -15.03
CA ASN A 28 -8.37 -1.67 -16.49
C ASN A 28 -7.57 -2.77 -17.20
N PHE A 29 -6.90 -3.65 -16.46
CA PHE A 29 -6.11 -4.76 -17.01
C PHE A 29 -6.91 -6.06 -17.01
N LEU A 30 -6.62 -6.94 -17.96
CA LEU A 30 -7.11 -8.31 -17.90
C LEU A 30 -6.50 -9.05 -16.70
N PRO A 31 -7.23 -10.02 -16.12
CA PRO A 31 -6.69 -10.83 -15.04
C PRO A 31 -5.43 -11.56 -15.50
N LEU A 32 -4.35 -11.46 -14.72
CA LEU A 32 -3.11 -12.17 -15.00
C LEU A 32 -3.36 -13.70 -14.93
N PRO A 33 -3.23 -14.44 -16.03
CA PRO A 33 -3.54 -15.86 -16.04
C PRO A 33 -2.41 -16.63 -15.36
N LEU A 34 -2.64 -17.11 -14.13
CA LEU A 34 -1.71 -18.02 -13.44
C LEU A 34 -1.59 -19.39 -14.14
N VAL A 35 -2.57 -19.73 -14.97
CA VAL A 35 -2.64 -20.93 -15.80
C VAL A 35 -3.20 -20.52 -17.17
N GLN A 36 -2.75 -21.16 -18.25
CA GLN A 36 -3.24 -20.89 -19.60
C GLN A 36 -4.77 -20.96 -19.66
N SER A 37 -5.40 -19.87 -20.11
CA SER A 37 -6.84 -19.76 -20.26
C SER A 37 -7.18 -19.51 -21.73
N PRO A 38 -7.78 -20.50 -22.43
CA PRO A 38 -8.23 -20.33 -23.81
C PRO A 38 -9.24 -19.19 -23.95
N ARG A 39 -10.01 -18.91 -22.90
CA ARG A 39 -10.98 -17.81 -22.89
C ARG A 39 -10.30 -16.45 -22.94
N LEU A 40 -9.21 -16.25 -22.19
CA LEU A 40 -8.46 -14.99 -22.16
C LEU A 40 -7.54 -14.86 -23.38
N SER A 41 -6.93 -15.95 -23.83
CA SER A 41 -6.04 -15.92 -24.99
C SER A 41 -6.78 -15.60 -26.29
N ASN A 42 -8.04 -16.04 -26.41
CA ASN A 42 -8.85 -15.90 -27.62
C ASN A 42 -9.74 -14.66 -27.64
N LEU A 43 -9.62 -13.77 -26.65
CA LEU A 43 -10.34 -12.49 -26.67
C LEU A 43 -9.91 -11.66 -27.90
N PRO A 44 -10.87 -10.99 -28.57
CA PRO A 44 -10.58 -10.17 -29.73
C PRO A 44 -9.68 -8.98 -29.35
N GLY A 45 -8.68 -8.68 -30.17
CA GLY A 45 -7.89 -7.47 -30.05
C GLY A 45 -8.74 -6.23 -30.38
N TRP A 46 -8.48 -5.12 -29.70
CA TRP A 46 -9.10 -3.84 -29.96
C TRP A 46 -8.10 -2.92 -30.67
N SER A 47 -8.55 -2.16 -31.67
CA SER A 47 -7.69 -1.24 -32.43
C SER A 47 -8.36 0.12 -32.63
N LEU A 48 -7.56 1.19 -32.51
CA LEU A 48 -8.04 2.54 -32.79
C LEU A 48 -8.03 2.78 -34.30
N LYS A 49 -9.13 3.32 -34.84
CA LYS A 49 -9.27 3.57 -36.29
C LYS A 49 -8.27 4.60 -36.85
N ASP A 50 -7.64 5.42 -36.00
CA ASP A 50 -6.81 6.58 -36.39
C ASP A 50 -5.40 6.62 -35.75
N GLY A 51 -4.77 5.45 -35.54
CA GLY A 51 -3.31 5.36 -35.52
C GLY A 51 -2.61 5.53 -34.17
N ASN A 52 -2.24 4.38 -33.57
CA ASN A 52 -0.93 4.19 -32.95
C ASN A 52 -0.65 2.67 -32.86
N ALA A 53 -0.01 2.10 -33.89
CA ALA A 53 0.12 0.65 -34.12
C ALA A 53 0.87 -0.13 -33.01
N PHE A 54 1.47 0.57 -32.03
CA PHE A 54 2.19 -0.03 -30.91
C PHE A 54 1.25 -0.45 -29.76
N LEU A 55 0.19 0.34 -29.50
CA LEU A 55 -0.80 0.10 -28.45
C LEU A 55 -1.85 -0.94 -28.83
N ASP A 56 -2.14 -1.06 -30.12
CA ASP A 56 -3.19 -1.95 -30.66
C ASP A 56 -2.95 -3.45 -30.36
N LYS A 57 -1.74 -3.85 -29.97
CA LYS A 57 -1.40 -5.25 -29.66
C LYS A 57 -1.67 -5.67 -28.23
N GLU A 58 -1.87 -4.71 -27.34
CA GLU A 58 -2.03 -4.96 -25.90
C GLU A 58 -3.44 -4.61 -25.41
N LEU A 59 -4.35 -4.25 -26.31
CA LEU A 59 -5.73 -3.97 -25.97
C LEU A 59 -6.62 -5.10 -26.42
N LYS A 60 -7.48 -5.58 -25.51
CA LYS A 60 -8.47 -6.63 -25.77
C LYS A 60 -9.86 -6.17 -25.40
N GLU A 61 -10.82 -6.55 -26.22
CA GLU A 61 -12.23 -6.27 -25.95
C GLU A 61 -12.89 -7.48 -25.28
N CYS A 62 -13.58 -7.25 -24.17
CA CYS A 62 -14.41 -8.25 -23.51
C CYS A 62 -15.74 -7.59 -23.11
N SER A 63 -16.85 -8.10 -23.67
CA SER A 63 -18.21 -7.63 -23.36
C SER A 63 -18.41 -6.12 -23.57
N GLY A 64 -17.82 -5.53 -24.62
CA GLY A 64 -17.93 -4.10 -24.93
C GLY A 64 -17.04 -3.19 -24.09
N HIS A 65 -16.21 -3.74 -23.20
CA HIS A 65 -15.18 -3.03 -22.46
C HIS A 65 -13.80 -3.35 -23.03
N VAL A 66 -12.92 -2.35 -23.05
CA VAL A 66 -11.53 -2.50 -23.49
C VAL A 66 -10.66 -2.65 -22.25
N PHE A 67 -9.81 -3.67 -22.27
CA PHE A 67 -8.85 -3.98 -21.22
C PHE A 67 -7.44 -4.04 -21.76
N VAL A 68 -6.48 -3.75 -20.91
CA VAL A 68 -5.06 -3.93 -21.20
C VAL A 68 -4.67 -5.39 -20.94
N ASP A 69 -4.28 -6.12 -21.98
CA ASP A 69 -3.73 -7.49 -21.93
C ASP A 69 -2.22 -7.47 -21.67
N SER A 70 -1.84 -6.78 -20.62
CA SER A 70 -0.47 -6.75 -20.15
C SER A 70 -0.48 -6.84 -18.63
N VAL A 71 0.69 -6.68 -18.05
CA VAL A 71 0.85 -6.85 -16.62
C VAL A 71 0.58 -5.52 -15.91
N PRO A 72 -0.25 -5.47 -14.83
CA PRO A 72 -0.57 -4.21 -14.18
C PRO A 72 0.67 -3.50 -13.61
N GLU A 73 0.85 -2.23 -14.00
CA GLU A 73 1.88 -1.33 -13.47
C GLU A 73 1.28 -0.27 -12.54
N PHE A 74 2.15 0.36 -11.75
CA PHE A 74 1.77 1.37 -10.77
C PHE A 74 2.35 2.73 -11.13
N CYS A 75 1.57 3.78 -10.91
CA CYS A 75 2.10 5.14 -10.89
C CYS A 75 2.88 5.35 -9.58
N LEU A 76 4.13 5.78 -9.69
CA LEU A 76 4.88 6.25 -8.52
C LEU A 76 4.16 7.44 -7.88
N PRO A 77 4.22 7.60 -6.55
CA PRO A 77 3.78 8.83 -5.91
C PRO A 77 4.54 10.02 -6.49
N GLU A 78 3.86 11.15 -6.69
CA GLU A 78 4.53 12.41 -6.96
C GLU A 78 5.41 12.74 -5.75
N THR A 79 6.72 12.50 -5.88
CA THR A 79 7.71 12.67 -4.81
C THR A 79 7.98 14.14 -4.47
N GLU A 80 7.43 15.09 -5.24
CA GLU A 80 7.70 16.52 -5.06
C GLU A 80 6.95 17.15 -3.88
N LEU A 81 5.97 16.46 -3.28
CA LEU A 81 5.17 17.04 -2.20
C LEU A 81 5.78 16.84 -0.80
N ILE A 82 6.55 15.76 -0.57
CA ILE A 82 7.10 15.41 0.75
C ILE A 82 8.51 14.82 0.61
N ASP A 83 9.49 15.44 1.28
CA ASP A 83 10.85 14.89 1.43
C ASP A 83 10.84 13.73 2.43
N LEU A 84 10.84 12.51 1.89
CA LEU A 84 10.80 11.26 2.67
C LEU A 84 12.07 11.00 3.49
N SER A 85 13.18 11.72 3.25
CA SER A 85 14.35 11.67 4.12
C SER A 85 14.10 12.28 5.51
N THR A 86 13.06 13.11 5.63
CA THR A 86 12.64 13.76 6.89
C THR A 86 11.65 12.94 7.71
N VAL A 87 11.19 11.80 7.18
CA VAL A 87 10.24 10.91 7.87
C VAL A 87 11.01 9.98 8.80
N ASP A 88 10.68 10.03 10.09
CA ASP A 88 11.34 9.22 11.11
C ASP A 88 10.68 7.84 11.24
N VAL A 89 9.36 7.78 11.08
CA VAL A 89 8.57 6.57 11.31
C VAL A 89 7.47 6.41 10.27
N ILE A 90 7.27 5.17 9.79
CA ILE A 90 6.12 4.77 8.99
C ILE A 90 5.30 3.75 9.78
N LEU A 91 4.01 4.00 9.97
CA LEU A 91 3.07 3.05 10.56
C LEU A 91 2.21 2.44 9.45
N ILE A 92 2.20 1.11 9.35
CA ILE A 92 1.43 0.38 8.34
C ILE A 92 0.18 -0.22 8.99
N SER A 93 -0.99 0.17 8.50
CA SER A 93 -2.28 -0.34 8.96
C SER A 93 -2.65 -1.70 8.40
N ASN A 94 -2.35 -1.99 7.14
CA ASN A 94 -2.67 -3.29 6.54
C ASN A 94 -1.77 -3.59 5.34
N TYR A 95 -1.91 -4.77 4.74
CA TYR A 95 -1.05 -5.23 3.65
C TYR A 95 -1.21 -4.42 2.35
N HIS A 96 -2.34 -3.77 2.10
CA HIS A 96 -2.50 -2.85 0.96
C HIS A 96 -1.78 -1.51 1.21
N CYS A 97 -1.66 -1.10 2.47
CA CYS A 97 -1.03 0.15 2.86
C CYS A 97 0.50 0.13 2.83
N MET A 98 1.16 -0.99 2.48
CA MET A 98 2.63 -1.07 2.34
C MET A 98 3.10 -1.15 0.88
N MET A 99 2.20 -0.98 -0.09
CA MET A 99 2.55 -1.21 -1.50
C MET A 99 3.60 -0.24 -2.04
N ALA A 100 3.70 0.99 -1.54
CA ALA A 100 4.77 1.91 -1.93
C ALA A 100 6.06 1.71 -1.12
N LEU A 101 6.03 0.86 -0.08
CA LEU A 101 7.13 0.75 0.88
C LEU A 101 8.48 0.41 0.23
N PRO A 102 8.58 -0.55 -0.73
CA PRO A 102 9.88 -0.86 -1.33
C PRO A 102 10.46 0.32 -2.11
N TYR A 103 9.61 1.12 -2.76
CA TYR A 103 10.07 2.33 -3.42
C TYR A 103 10.62 3.34 -2.40
N ILE A 104 9.91 3.55 -1.29
CA ILE A 104 10.31 4.48 -0.22
C ILE A 104 11.64 4.05 0.41
N THR A 105 11.77 2.77 0.78
CA THR A 105 12.96 2.29 1.51
C THR A 105 14.21 2.18 0.65
N GLU A 106 14.08 2.07 -0.67
CA GLU A 106 15.23 1.88 -1.58
C GLU A 106 15.55 3.11 -2.44
N HIS A 107 14.62 4.05 -2.65
CA HIS A 107 14.80 5.12 -3.64
C HIS A 107 14.58 6.55 -3.14
N THR A 108 14.11 6.77 -1.91
CA THR A 108 13.72 8.13 -1.46
C THR A 108 14.57 8.68 -0.31
N GLY A 109 15.65 7.99 0.07
CA GLY A 109 16.53 8.41 1.17
C GLY A 109 15.95 8.22 2.57
N PHE A 110 14.82 7.51 2.69
CA PHE A 110 14.23 7.19 3.98
C PHE A 110 15.17 6.30 4.82
N THR A 111 15.50 6.76 6.03
CA THR A 111 16.33 6.02 7.00
C THR A 111 15.61 5.75 8.32
N GLY A 112 14.31 6.05 8.38
CA GLY A 112 13.49 5.87 9.56
C GLY A 112 13.14 4.41 9.84
N THR A 113 12.23 4.21 10.80
CA THR A 113 11.77 2.88 11.22
C THR A 113 10.34 2.62 10.73
N VAL A 114 10.06 1.40 10.27
CA VAL A 114 8.73 1.00 9.82
C VAL A 114 8.13 0.05 10.84
N TYR A 115 6.87 0.26 11.26
CA TYR A 115 6.15 -0.64 12.16
C TYR A 115 4.90 -1.23 11.49
N ALA A 116 4.73 -2.54 11.66
CA ALA A 116 3.54 -3.26 11.21
C ALA A 116 3.31 -4.51 12.05
N THR A 117 2.10 -5.05 11.99
CA THR A 117 1.81 -6.35 12.64
C THR A 117 2.37 -7.51 11.82
N GLU A 118 2.76 -8.58 12.50
CA GLU A 118 3.35 -9.77 11.86
C GLU A 118 2.46 -10.36 10.75
N PRO A 119 1.13 -10.58 10.94
CA PRO A 119 0.31 -11.13 9.87
C PRO A 119 0.23 -10.19 8.65
N THR A 120 0.25 -8.88 8.86
CA THR A 120 0.27 -7.89 7.79
C THR A 120 1.56 -8.00 6.96
N VAL A 121 2.72 -8.16 7.60
CA VAL A 121 4.01 -8.36 6.92
C VAL A 121 4.04 -9.71 6.18
N GLN A 122 3.54 -10.77 6.79
CA GLN A 122 3.51 -12.11 6.16
C GLN A 122 2.62 -12.13 4.92
N ILE A 123 1.44 -11.48 4.96
CA ILE A 123 0.60 -11.33 3.76
C ILE A 123 1.31 -10.46 2.72
N GLY A 124 1.99 -9.38 3.14
CA GLY A 124 2.80 -8.55 2.26
C GLY A 124 3.84 -9.33 1.46
N ARG A 125 4.48 -10.34 2.07
CA ARG A 125 5.44 -11.25 1.38
C ARG A 125 4.79 -12.13 0.31
N LEU A 126 3.49 -12.42 0.46
CA LEU A 126 2.72 -13.23 -0.49
C LEU A 126 2.14 -12.40 -1.63
N LEU A 127 2.13 -11.06 -1.51
CA LEU A 127 1.65 -10.22 -2.57
C LEU A 127 2.55 -10.40 -3.80
N PRO A 128 1.95 -10.53 -5.00
CA PRO A 128 2.72 -10.61 -6.22
C PRO A 128 3.59 -9.34 -6.36
N SER A 129 4.81 -9.50 -6.88
CA SER A 129 5.62 -8.33 -7.27
C SER A 129 4.81 -7.45 -8.22
N PRO A 130 5.10 -6.15 -8.30
CA PRO A 130 4.85 -5.41 -9.52
C PRO A 130 5.57 -6.16 -10.65
N LEU A 131 4.79 -6.77 -11.52
CA LEU A 131 5.27 -7.57 -12.62
C LEU A 131 5.45 -6.64 -13.85
N LYS A 132 6.24 -7.07 -14.85
CA LYS A 132 6.96 -6.24 -15.83
C LYS A 132 6.22 -6.03 -17.18
N ASP A 133 6.29 -4.78 -17.67
CA ASP A 133 6.26 -4.17 -19.03
C ASP A 133 4.97 -4.06 -19.89
N ALA A 134 4.68 -2.78 -20.22
CA ALA A 134 4.11 -2.12 -21.42
C ALA A 134 2.56 -2.04 -21.53
N VAL A 135 1.85 -0.98 -22.01
CA VAL A 135 2.16 0.27 -22.76
C VAL A 135 1.22 1.46 -22.35
N GLU A 136 1.77 2.55 -21.79
CA GLU A 136 1.83 3.95 -22.31
C GLU A 136 2.95 4.69 -21.52
N VAL A 137 4.01 5.08 -22.23
CA VAL A 137 5.41 4.84 -21.80
C VAL A 137 6.08 5.99 -21.06
N SER A 138 5.47 7.18 -20.97
CA SER A 138 6.24 8.39 -20.57
C SER A 138 6.38 8.60 -19.05
N THR A 139 5.45 8.10 -18.24
CA THR A 139 5.45 8.31 -16.77
C THR A 139 5.40 7.02 -15.97
N TRP A 140 5.03 5.90 -16.57
CA TRP A 140 4.97 4.61 -15.88
C TRP A 140 6.37 4.04 -15.72
N ARG A 141 6.65 3.54 -14.52
CA ARG A 141 7.93 2.93 -14.20
C ARG A 141 7.67 1.68 -13.40
N ARG A 142 8.49 0.66 -13.66
CA ARG A 142 8.65 -0.45 -12.72
C ARG A 142 9.00 0.14 -11.35
N CYS A 143 8.08 0.01 -10.39
CA CYS A 143 8.21 0.67 -9.10
C CYS A 143 9.31 0.05 -8.24
N TYR A 144 9.47 -1.27 -8.30
CA TYR A 144 10.48 -2.04 -7.57
C TYR A 144 10.53 -3.51 -8.04
N THR A 145 11.52 -4.25 -7.57
CA THR A 145 11.79 -5.68 -7.81
C THR A 145 11.44 -6.52 -6.59
N MET A 146 11.35 -7.85 -6.73
CA MET A 146 11.17 -8.74 -5.58
C MET A 146 12.31 -8.67 -4.56
N GLN A 147 13.53 -8.34 -5.01
CA GLN A 147 14.65 -8.14 -4.10
C GLN A 147 14.42 -6.92 -3.20
N GLU A 148 13.93 -5.83 -3.79
CA GLU A 148 13.58 -4.61 -3.07
C GLU A 148 12.37 -4.84 -2.16
N VAL A 149 11.36 -5.62 -2.58
CA VAL A 149 10.26 -6.06 -1.69
C VAL A 149 10.82 -6.77 -0.46
N ASN A 150 11.66 -7.79 -0.65
CA ASN A 150 12.20 -8.57 0.45
C ASN A 150 13.10 -7.72 1.36
N SER A 151 13.90 -6.82 0.79
CA SER A 151 14.73 -5.86 1.52
C SER A 151 13.85 -4.94 2.39
N ALA A 152 12.82 -4.34 1.80
CA ALA A 152 11.89 -3.45 2.50
C ALA A 152 11.16 -4.16 3.65
N LEU A 153 10.61 -5.35 3.39
CA LEU A 153 9.90 -6.13 4.41
C LEU A 153 10.84 -6.61 5.53
N SER A 154 12.14 -6.77 5.27
CA SER A 154 13.13 -7.11 6.30
C SER A 154 13.46 -5.94 7.24
N LYS A 155 13.22 -4.69 6.81
CA LYS A 155 13.42 -3.47 7.61
C LYS A 155 12.24 -3.20 8.57
N ILE A 156 11.12 -3.89 8.42
CA ILE A 156 9.92 -3.69 9.25
C ILE A 156 10.14 -4.26 10.66
N GLN A 157 9.88 -3.43 11.66
CA GLN A 157 9.78 -3.84 13.05
C GLN A 157 8.37 -4.37 13.34
N LEU A 158 8.34 -5.63 13.78
CA LEU A 158 7.11 -6.35 14.05
C LEU A 158 6.54 -5.94 15.40
N VAL A 159 5.24 -5.63 15.42
CA VAL A 159 4.54 -5.23 16.64
C VAL A 159 3.26 -6.03 16.85
N GLY A 160 2.99 -6.37 18.11
CA GLY A 160 1.74 -7.01 18.52
C GLY A 160 0.65 -5.99 18.81
N TYR A 161 -0.62 -6.42 18.75
CA TYR A 161 -1.73 -5.57 19.19
C TYR A 161 -1.57 -5.14 20.65
N SER A 162 -1.98 -3.91 20.94
CA SER A 162 -1.86 -3.28 22.26
C SER A 162 -0.41 -3.14 22.76
N GLN A 163 0.59 -3.46 21.94
CA GLN A 163 1.99 -3.19 22.26
C GLN A 163 2.24 -1.69 22.18
N LYS A 164 2.71 -1.13 23.29
CA LYS A 164 3.08 0.27 23.40
C LYS A 164 4.53 0.45 22.91
N ILE A 165 4.71 1.20 21.84
CA ILE A 165 6.03 1.54 21.31
C ILE A 165 6.31 3.00 21.62
N GLU A 166 7.38 3.29 22.34
CA GLU A 166 7.84 4.66 22.58
C GLU A 166 8.74 5.12 21.43
N LEU A 167 8.28 6.17 20.73
CA LEU A 167 9.01 6.83 19.66
C LEU A 167 9.78 8.02 20.26
N PHE A 168 11.10 7.88 20.33
CA PHE A 168 12.04 8.94 20.72
C PHE A 168 11.71 9.61 22.07
N GLY A 169 11.04 8.90 22.99
CA GLY A 169 10.63 9.41 24.31
C GLY A 169 9.57 10.52 24.27
N ALA A 170 9.00 10.84 23.11
CA ALA A 170 8.07 11.95 22.92
C ALA A 170 6.63 11.51 22.67
N VAL A 171 6.46 10.40 21.93
CA VAL A 171 5.17 9.89 21.47
C VAL A 171 5.13 8.39 21.69
N GLN A 172 3.98 7.87 22.13
CA GLN A 172 3.71 6.45 22.19
C GLN A 172 2.77 6.07 21.04
N VAL A 173 3.07 4.99 20.33
CA VAL A 173 2.18 4.42 19.32
C VAL A 173 1.71 3.05 19.74
N THR A 174 0.48 2.69 19.40
CA THR A 174 -0.13 1.40 19.77
C THR A 174 -1.05 0.90 18.66
N PRO A 175 -0.77 -0.26 18.05
CA PRO A 175 -1.66 -0.85 17.06
C PRO A 175 -2.82 -1.55 17.75
N LEU A 176 -4.03 -1.34 17.23
CA LEU A 176 -5.27 -1.98 17.67
C LEU A 176 -5.89 -2.73 16.51
N SER A 177 -6.55 -3.85 16.75
CA SER A 177 -7.27 -4.55 15.68
C SER A 177 -8.31 -3.65 15.02
N SER A 178 -8.29 -3.56 13.69
CA SER A 178 -9.31 -2.83 12.90
C SER A 178 -10.52 -3.68 12.52
N GLY A 179 -10.41 -5.01 12.65
CA GLY A 179 -11.44 -5.96 12.24
C GLY A 179 -11.65 -6.13 10.73
N TYR A 180 -10.90 -5.42 9.88
CA TYR A 180 -11.11 -5.39 8.43
C TYR A 180 -10.47 -6.55 7.66
N ALA A 181 -9.22 -6.87 7.98
CA ALA A 181 -8.44 -7.95 7.36
C ALA A 181 -7.50 -8.60 8.38
N LEU A 182 -6.93 -9.76 8.05
CA LEU A 182 -5.97 -10.42 8.92
C LEU A 182 -4.74 -9.53 9.14
N GLY A 183 -4.43 -9.23 10.41
CA GLY A 183 -3.32 -8.35 10.81
C GLY A 183 -3.63 -6.84 10.73
N SER A 184 -4.78 -6.44 10.18
CA SER A 184 -5.07 -5.02 9.99
C SER A 184 -5.23 -4.26 11.31
N SER A 185 -4.63 -3.08 11.39
CA SER A 185 -4.59 -2.24 12.59
C SER A 185 -5.03 -0.80 12.38
N ASN A 186 -5.73 -0.28 13.38
CA ASN A 186 -5.82 1.15 13.65
C ASN A 186 -4.70 1.55 14.60
N TRP A 187 -4.22 2.78 14.53
CA TRP A 187 -3.09 3.24 15.34
C TRP A 187 -3.53 4.31 16.33
N ILE A 188 -3.29 4.07 17.61
CA ILE A 188 -3.31 5.13 18.62
C ILE A 188 -1.94 5.78 18.63
N ILE A 189 -1.92 7.11 18.53
CA ILE A 189 -0.71 7.93 18.61
C ILE A 189 -0.94 8.90 19.76
N GLN A 190 -0.24 8.69 20.85
CA GLN A 190 -0.50 9.37 22.12
C GLN A 190 0.74 10.08 22.63
N SER A 191 0.60 11.37 22.90
CA SER A 191 1.56 12.15 23.67
C SER A 191 1.09 12.29 25.13
N HIS A 192 1.79 13.11 25.91
CA HIS A 192 1.37 13.41 27.28
C HIS A 192 0.07 14.23 27.36
N TYR A 193 -0.30 14.92 26.27
CA TYR A 193 -1.41 15.88 26.26
C TYR A 193 -2.52 15.51 25.30
N GLU A 194 -2.20 14.77 24.24
CA GLU A 194 -3.12 14.49 23.14
C GLU A 194 -3.08 13.03 22.76
N LYS A 195 -4.23 12.52 22.36
CA LYS A 195 -4.45 11.17 21.85
C LYS A 195 -5.10 11.28 20.48
N VAL A 196 -4.33 10.96 19.45
CA VAL A 196 -4.80 10.86 18.06
C VAL A 196 -5.11 9.41 17.74
N SER A 197 -6.26 9.16 17.11
CA SER A 197 -6.64 7.82 16.62
C SER A 197 -6.69 7.79 15.11
N TYR A 198 -5.73 7.11 14.50
CA TYR A 198 -5.77 6.84 13.07
C TYR A 198 -6.60 5.59 12.79
N VAL A 199 -7.79 5.80 12.23
CA VAL A 199 -8.72 4.75 11.80
C VAL A 199 -8.55 4.52 10.30
N SER A 200 -7.96 3.37 9.95
CA SER A 200 -7.80 2.91 8.58
C SER A 200 -9.02 2.08 8.13
N GLY A 201 -8.91 1.32 7.04
CA GLY A 201 -9.91 0.33 6.65
C GLY A 201 -10.30 -0.55 7.84
N SER A 202 -11.53 -0.39 8.33
CA SER A 202 -12.05 -1.00 9.56
C SER A 202 -13.39 -1.67 9.31
N SER A 203 -13.71 -2.73 10.04
CA SER A 203 -14.99 -3.43 9.93
C SER A 203 -15.50 -3.87 11.28
N LEU A 204 -16.81 -3.70 11.49
CA LEU A 204 -17.52 -4.23 12.67
C LEU A 204 -18.03 -5.65 12.46
N LEU A 205 -17.93 -6.18 11.23
CA LEU A 205 -18.32 -7.55 10.94
C LEU A 205 -17.29 -8.51 11.54
N THR A 206 -17.76 -9.56 12.21
CA THR A 206 -16.90 -10.56 12.84
C THR A 206 -16.48 -11.64 11.83
N THR A 207 -15.98 -11.23 10.67
CA THR A 207 -15.54 -12.15 9.59
C THR A 207 -14.07 -12.57 9.74
N HIS A 208 -13.33 -11.91 10.64
CA HIS A 208 -11.91 -12.17 10.91
C HIS A 208 -11.67 -12.60 12.37
N PRO A 209 -10.53 -13.24 12.68
CA PRO A 209 -10.30 -13.86 13.99
C PRO A 209 -10.35 -12.89 15.19
N GLN A 210 -10.13 -11.59 14.96
CA GLN A 210 -10.18 -10.57 15.99
C GLN A 210 -11.04 -9.39 15.53
N PRO A 211 -12.09 -9.01 16.28
CA PRO A 211 -12.95 -7.86 15.94
C PRO A 211 -12.23 -6.53 16.13
N MET A 212 -12.83 -5.45 15.65
CA MET A 212 -12.33 -4.09 15.86
C MET A 212 -12.36 -3.70 17.35
N ASP A 213 -11.25 -3.16 17.88
CA ASP A 213 -11.22 -2.60 19.23
C ASP A 213 -11.73 -1.15 19.23
N GLN A 214 -13.02 -1.01 19.52
CA GLN A 214 -13.68 0.30 19.63
C GLN A 214 -13.48 0.98 20.99
N ALA A 215 -13.23 0.20 22.05
CA ALA A 215 -13.16 0.74 23.40
C ALA A 215 -11.93 1.63 23.55
N SER A 216 -10.80 1.17 23.01
CA SER A 216 -9.53 1.88 23.04
C SER A 216 -9.51 3.15 22.17
N LEU A 217 -10.44 3.29 21.21
CA LEU A 217 -10.59 4.48 20.36
C LEU A 217 -11.43 5.60 21.00
N LYS A 218 -12.09 5.34 22.13
CA LYS A 218 -12.88 6.38 22.82
C LYS A 218 -11.98 7.47 23.40
N ASN A 219 -12.55 8.67 23.53
CA ASN A 219 -11.90 9.85 24.09
C ASN A 219 -10.60 10.23 23.35
N SER A 220 -10.57 10.02 22.04
CA SER A 220 -9.50 10.55 21.20
C SER A 220 -9.80 12.00 20.85
N ASP A 221 -8.76 12.82 20.85
CA ASP A 221 -8.87 14.25 20.58
C ASP A 221 -9.04 14.53 19.08
N VAL A 222 -8.49 13.64 18.24
CA VAL A 222 -8.57 13.64 16.77
C VAL A 222 -8.80 12.23 16.26
#